data_AF-A0A8S8Y4L0-F1
#
_entry.id   AF-A0A8S8Y4L0-F1
#
_cell.length_a   1.000
_cell.length_b   1.000
_cell.length_c   1.000
_cell.angle_alpha   90.00
_cell.angle_beta   90.00
_cell.angle_gamma   90.00
#
_symmetry.space_group_name_H-M   'P 1'
#
loop_
_entity.id
_entity.type
_entity.pdbx_description
1 polymer ?
#
loop_
_entity_poly.entity_id
_entity_poly.type
_entity_poly.pdbx_seq_one_letter_code
_entity_poly.pdbx_strand_id
1 'polypeptide(L)'
;MPIFGNNTAYVAARAKSRKSNLMDRTRLRQLIQQSPDQLTVAVADNGYRAEMDLYAGHFTGSDLVEAALTHNLQVELSKILNLCNGKVRGIVEIYTNRFQYQNAKVVLRAVDNDVDVKKVSHSILPEESEINIPWLKMIEESNTIRDAVEQMRRLSFGKALMAVGEEEGLQKYEDALDRHYFKNSLGMLQSGSPDIRILKKSSLL
;
A
#
# COMPACT_ATOMS: atom_id res chain seq x y z
N MET A 1 -31.05 -4.91 -18.97
CA MET A 1 -29.61 -4.79 -19.30
C MET A 1 -29.12 -3.47 -18.69
N PRO A 2 -28.51 -3.45 -17.49
CA PRO A 2 -28.17 -2.17 -16.89
C PRO A 2 -26.85 -1.69 -17.47
N ILE A 3 -26.85 -0.47 -17.99
CA ILE A 3 -25.65 0.31 -18.28
C ILE A 3 -24.97 0.51 -16.93
N PHE A 4 -23.93 -0.27 -16.62
CA PHE A 4 -23.07 -0.01 -15.45
C PHE A 4 -22.51 1.39 -15.61
N GLY A 5 -23.11 2.34 -14.90
CA GLY A 5 -22.83 3.77 -14.99
C GLY A 5 -21.34 4.01 -14.82
N ASN A 6 -20.72 4.45 -15.91
CA ASN A 6 -19.30 4.74 -15.96
C ASN A 6 -19.00 5.95 -15.08
N ASN A 7 -18.58 5.73 -13.83
CA ASN A 7 -18.28 6.81 -12.89
C ASN A 7 -16.86 7.40 -13.05
N THR A 8 -16.18 7.11 -14.16
CA THR A 8 -14.84 7.61 -14.47
C THR A 8 -14.74 9.13 -14.33
N ALA A 9 -15.71 9.89 -14.85
CA ALA A 9 -15.66 11.34 -14.81
C ALA A 9 -15.71 11.88 -13.36
N TYR A 10 -16.54 11.27 -12.50
CA TYR A 10 -16.64 11.62 -11.09
C TYR A 10 -15.35 11.30 -10.33
N VAL A 11 -14.79 10.10 -10.52
CA VAL A 11 -13.52 9.70 -9.92
C VAL A 11 -12.37 10.61 -10.39
N ALA A 12 -12.32 10.91 -11.69
CA ALA A 12 -11.30 11.78 -12.27
C ALA A 12 -11.36 13.21 -11.70
N ALA A 13 -12.57 13.77 -11.51
CA ALA A 13 -12.73 15.09 -10.89
C ALA A 13 -12.22 15.11 -9.44
N ARG A 14 -12.56 14.08 -8.65
CA ARG A 14 -12.08 13.93 -7.26
C ARG A 14 -10.56 13.73 -7.20
N ALA A 15 -10.00 12.93 -8.10
CA ALA A 15 -8.56 12.74 -8.21
C ALA A 15 -7.84 14.04 -8.60
N LYS A 16 -8.41 14.82 -9.52
CA LYS A 16 -7.84 16.12 -9.94
C LYS A 16 -7.87 17.15 -8.81
N SER A 17 -8.96 17.20 -8.03
CA SER A 17 -9.07 18.06 -6.85
C SER A 17 -8.06 17.67 -5.76
N ARG A 18 -7.78 16.39 -5.55
CA ARG A 18 -6.71 15.96 -4.65
C ARG A 18 -5.33 16.35 -5.18
N LYS A 19 -5.09 16.16 -6.47
CA LYS A 19 -3.83 16.54 -7.12
C LYS A 19 -3.54 18.03 -6.99
N SER A 20 -4.55 18.90 -7.03
CA SER A 20 -4.33 20.35 -6.84
C SER A 20 -3.95 20.73 -5.42
N ASN A 21 -4.20 19.87 -4.44
CA ASN A 21 -3.81 20.10 -3.03
C ASN A 21 -2.38 19.64 -2.73
N LEU A 22 -1.70 18.97 -3.67
CA LEU A 22 -0.31 18.58 -3.51
C LEU A 22 0.61 19.81 -3.48
N MET A 23 1.72 19.69 -2.76
CA MET A 23 2.76 20.73 -2.73
C MET A 23 3.24 21.03 -4.15
N ASP A 24 3.28 22.32 -4.48
CA ASP A 24 3.80 22.76 -5.76
C ASP A 24 5.32 22.55 -5.87
N ARG A 25 5.84 22.71 -7.09
CA ARG A 25 7.27 22.51 -7.36
C ARG A 25 8.17 23.46 -6.56
N THR A 26 7.68 24.65 -6.22
CA THR A 26 8.45 25.64 -5.47
C THR A 26 8.61 25.20 -4.02
N ARG A 27 7.52 24.75 -3.38
CA ARG A 27 7.53 24.19 -2.03
C ARG A 27 8.40 22.93 -1.95
N LEU A 28 8.28 22.02 -2.94
CA LEU A 28 9.14 20.84 -3.00
C LEU A 28 10.63 21.20 -3.09
N ARG A 29 11.01 22.25 -3.83
CA ARG A 29 12.39 22.73 -3.87
C ARG A 29 12.86 23.31 -2.53
N GLN A 30 11.98 23.97 -1.79
CA GLN A 30 12.29 24.48 -0.46
C GLN A 30 12.58 23.32 0.51
N LEU A 31 11.80 22.23 0.45
CA LEU A 31 12.02 21.04 1.29
C LEU A 31 13.40 20.40 1.07
N ILE A 32 13.93 20.41 -0.16
CA ILE A 32 15.26 19.82 -0.47
C ILE A 32 16.39 20.55 0.28
N GLN A 33 16.19 21.81 0.66
CA GLN A 33 17.19 22.62 1.35
C GLN A 33 17.09 22.53 2.88
N GLN A 34 16.13 21.76 3.41
CA GLN A 34 15.84 21.65 4.84
C GLN A 34 16.54 20.44 5.48
N SER A 35 16.85 20.55 6.77
CA SER A 35 17.27 19.40 7.57
C SER A 35 16.08 18.45 7.86
N PRO A 36 16.32 17.19 8.26
CA PRO A 36 15.25 16.26 8.63
C PRO A 36 14.28 16.79 9.69
N ASP A 37 14.77 17.54 10.68
CA ASP A 37 13.92 18.16 11.71
C ASP A 37 13.11 19.35 11.19
N GLN A 38 13.62 20.06 10.18
CA GLN A 38 12.87 21.13 9.52
C GLN A 38 11.82 20.56 8.56
N LEU A 39 12.10 19.40 7.95
CA LEU A 39 11.18 18.65 7.10
C LEU A 39 9.92 18.23 7.86
N THR A 40 10.03 17.76 9.10
CA THR A 40 8.86 17.37 9.90
C THR A 40 7.90 18.55 10.11
N VAL A 41 8.43 19.73 10.47
CA VAL A 41 7.65 20.96 10.65
C VAL A 41 7.02 21.41 9.33
N ALA A 42 7.81 21.45 8.26
CA ALA A 42 7.33 21.88 6.96
C ALA A 42 6.25 20.95 6.40
N VAL A 43 6.38 19.63 6.57
CA VAL A 43 5.36 18.66 6.14
C VAL A 43 4.09 18.83 6.97
N ALA A 44 4.19 19.00 8.29
CA ALA A 44 3.04 19.26 9.15
C ALA A 44 2.26 20.53 8.71
N ASP A 45 2.97 21.62 8.42
CA ASP A 45 2.39 22.90 7.98
C ASP A 45 1.73 22.82 6.59
N ASN A 46 2.06 21.80 5.79
CA ASN A 46 1.47 21.59 4.46
C ASN A 46 0.25 20.66 4.48
N GLY A 47 -0.39 20.49 5.63
CA GLY A 47 -1.68 19.80 5.74
C GLY A 47 -1.60 18.34 6.19
N TYR A 48 -0.41 17.88 6.59
CA TYR A 48 -0.19 16.53 7.12
C TYR A 48 -0.05 16.50 8.65
N ARG A 49 -0.39 17.59 9.33
CA ARG A 49 -0.23 17.75 10.78
C ARG A 49 -0.92 16.63 11.57
N ALA A 50 -2.12 16.22 11.17
CA ALA A 50 -2.87 15.19 11.88
C ALA A 50 -2.12 13.84 11.90
N GLU A 51 -1.58 13.42 10.76
CA GLU A 51 -0.81 12.18 10.65
C GLU A 51 0.57 12.31 11.30
N MET A 52 1.20 13.48 11.21
CA MET A 52 2.45 13.76 11.91
C MET A 52 2.27 13.64 13.43
N ASP A 53 1.21 14.23 13.99
CA ASP A 53 0.92 14.19 15.42
C ASP A 53 0.58 12.77 15.88
N LEU A 54 -0.08 11.97 15.03
CA LEU A 54 -0.40 10.57 15.29
C LEU A 54 0.86 9.72 15.52
N TYR A 55 1.91 9.96 14.73
CA TYR A 55 3.14 9.16 14.74
C TYR A 55 4.28 9.74 15.60
N ALA A 56 4.15 10.99 16.05
CA ALA A 56 5.21 11.69 16.79
C ALA A 56 5.61 11.04 18.13
N GLY A 57 4.75 10.18 18.68
CA GLY A 57 5.04 9.41 19.90
C GLY A 57 6.02 8.25 19.69
N HIS A 58 6.12 7.73 18.46
CA HIS A 58 6.88 6.52 18.13
C HIS A 58 8.03 6.78 17.15
N PHE A 59 7.92 7.80 16.30
CA PHE A 59 8.90 8.11 15.27
C PHE A 59 9.43 9.54 15.38
N THR A 60 10.63 9.76 14.86
CA THR A 60 11.26 11.10 14.81
C THR A 60 11.93 11.33 13.46
N GLY A 61 12.21 12.60 13.14
CA GLY A 61 12.94 12.98 11.93
C GLY A 61 12.32 12.42 10.64
N SER A 62 13.13 11.74 9.83
CA SER A 62 12.72 11.17 8.54
C SER A 62 11.69 10.05 8.68
N ASP A 63 11.85 9.18 9.68
CA ASP A 63 10.97 8.01 9.87
C ASP A 63 9.54 8.47 10.20
N LEU A 64 9.42 9.56 10.95
CA LEU A 64 8.13 10.18 11.26
C LEU A 64 7.43 10.68 10.01
N VAL A 65 8.17 11.40 9.16
CA VAL A 65 7.64 11.90 7.88
C VAL A 65 7.21 10.73 7.00
N GLU A 66 8.01 9.66 6.92
CA GLU A 66 7.70 8.49 6.11
C GLU A 66 6.45 7.76 6.60
N ALA A 67 6.35 7.49 7.91
CA ALA A 67 5.18 6.83 8.51
C ALA A 67 3.90 7.64 8.27
N ALA A 68 3.93 8.94 8.55
CA ALA A 68 2.80 9.85 8.38
C ALA A 68 2.33 9.94 6.92
N LEU A 69 3.26 10.14 5.99
CA LEU A 69 2.93 10.24 4.57
C LEU A 69 2.46 8.90 3.99
N THR A 70 3.06 7.79 4.42
CA THR A 70 2.65 6.44 3.98
C THR A 70 1.24 6.12 4.46
N HIS A 71 0.92 6.40 5.72
CA HIS A 71 -0.44 6.27 6.25
C HIS A 71 -1.41 7.13 5.43
N ASN A 72 -1.15 8.43 5.29
CA ASN A 72 -2.03 9.34 4.57
C ASN A 72 -2.30 8.83 3.15
N LEU A 73 -1.25 8.37 2.45
CA LEU A 73 -1.37 7.81 1.11
C LEU A 73 -2.27 6.56 1.09
N GLN A 74 -2.08 5.62 2.01
CA GLN A 74 -2.90 4.41 2.09
C GLN A 74 -4.39 4.73 2.34
N VAL A 75 -4.67 5.68 3.23
CA VAL A 75 -6.02 6.16 3.53
C VAL A 75 -6.65 6.84 2.32
N GLU A 76 -5.92 7.74 1.65
CA GLU A 76 -6.43 8.43 0.46
C GLU A 76 -6.67 7.49 -0.72
N LEU A 77 -5.80 6.50 -0.93
CA LEU A 77 -6.00 5.46 -1.94
C LEU A 77 -7.24 4.61 -1.64
N SER A 78 -7.44 4.22 -0.37
CA SER A 78 -8.63 3.48 0.06
C SER A 78 -9.91 4.28 -0.16
N LYS A 79 -9.90 5.59 0.16
CA LYS A 79 -11.01 6.50 -0.14
C LYS A 79 -11.26 6.60 -1.65
N ILE A 80 -10.23 6.70 -2.49
CA ILE A 80 -10.39 6.72 -3.96
C ILE A 80 -11.01 5.41 -4.45
N LEU A 81 -10.50 4.27 -4.01
CA LEU A 81 -11.02 2.95 -4.40
C LEU A 81 -12.50 2.78 -4.08
N ASN A 82 -12.94 3.27 -2.91
CA ASN A 82 -14.34 3.21 -2.50
C ASN A 82 -15.26 4.06 -3.40
N LEU A 83 -14.70 5.04 -4.12
CA LEU A 83 -15.44 5.82 -5.12
C LEU A 83 -15.39 5.18 -6.51
N CYS A 84 -14.48 4.24 -6.78
CA CYS A 84 -14.30 3.64 -8.10
C CYS A 84 -15.25 2.46 -8.33
N ASN A 85 -15.90 2.43 -9.50
CA ASN A 85 -16.72 1.29 -9.93
C ASN A 85 -16.27 0.77 -11.31
N GLY A 86 -16.56 -0.50 -11.58
CA GLY A 86 -16.30 -1.13 -12.87
C GLY A 86 -14.84 -1.05 -13.32
N LYS A 87 -14.61 -0.62 -14.56
CA LYS A 87 -13.26 -0.64 -15.19
C LYS A 87 -12.23 0.25 -14.47
N VAL A 88 -12.64 1.40 -13.95
CA VAL A 88 -11.74 2.34 -13.24
C VAL A 88 -11.24 1.73 -11.95
N ARG A 89 -12.10 0.99 -11.25
CA ARG A 89 -11.73 0.29 -10.03
C ARG A 89 -10.59 -0.68 -10.30
N GLY A 90 -10.72 -1.51 -11.34
CA GLY A 90 -9.67 -2.44 -11.72
C GLY A 90 -8.32 -1.76 -12.03
N ILE A 91 -8.35 -0.59 -12.68
CA ILE A 91 -7.14 0.19 -12.94
C ILE A 91 -6.47 0.67 -11.66
N VAL A 92 -7.25 1.28 -10.75
CA VAL A 92 -6.71 1.80 -9.48
C VAL A 92 -6.24 0.65 -8.58
N GLU A 93 -6.95 -0.48 -8.61
CA GLU A 93 -6.60 -1.69 -7.86
C GLU A 93 -5.21 -2.22 -8.23
N ILE A 94 -4.75 -2.10 -9.48
CA ILE A 94 -3.39 -2.50 -9.86
C ILE A 94 -2.34 -1.81 -8.97
N TYR A 95 -2.51 -0.50 -8.77
CA TYR A 95 -1.56 0.28 -7.97
C TYR A 95 -1.72 0.02 -6.47
N THR A 96 -2.95 0.02 -5.97
CA THR A 96 -3.21 -0.13 -4.52
C THR A 96 -2.92 -1.55 -4.03
N ASN A 97 -3.06 -2.55 -4.89
CA ASN A 97 -2.75 -3.93 -4.55
C ASN A 97 -1.29 -4.07 -4.13
N ARG A 98 -0.35 -3.28 -4.68
CA ARG A 98 1.07 -3.30 -4.31
C ARG A 98 1.26 -3.25 -2.79
N PHE A 99 0.49 -2.43 -2.08
CA PHE A 99 0.57 -2.33 -0.62
C PHE A 99 0.14 -3.63 0.07
N GLN A 100 -0.91 -4.30 -0.40
CA GLN A 100 -1.32 -5.60 0.15
C GLN A 100 -0.25 -6.68 -0.05
N TYR A 101 0.43 -6.70 -1.21
CA TYR A 101 1.53 -7.65 -1.43
C TYR A 101 2.73 -7.34 -0.53
N GLN A 102 3.07 -6.06 -0.32
CA GLN A 102 4.13 -5.68 0.61
C GLN A 102 3.79 -6.07 2.05
N ASN A 103 2.58 -5.76 2.52
CA ASN A 103 2.14 -6.15 3.86
C ASN A 103 2.17 -7.67 4.04
N ALA A 104 1.76 -8.45 3.03
CA ALA A 104 1.86 -9.90 3.06
C ALA A 104 3.31 -10.37 3.22
N LYS A 105 4.26 -9.78 2.49
CA LYS A 105 5.70 -10.08 2.65
C LYS A 105 6.21 -9.72 4.04
N VAL A 106 5.77 -8.60 4.61
CA VAL A 106 6.13 -8.21 5.98
C VAL A 106 5.67 -9.26 6.98
N VAL A 107 4.42 -9.73 6.87
CA VAL A 107 3.91 -10.81 7.73
C VAL A 107 4.73 -12.08 7.57
N LEU A 108 4.98 -12.53 6.33
CA LEU A 108 5.75 -13.76 6.09
C LEU A 108 7.17 -13.66 6.65
N ARG A 109 7.84 -12.51 6.48
CA ARG A 109 9.18 -12.25 7.04
C ARG A 109 9.17 -12.22 8.55
N ALA A 110 8.18 -11.56 9.16
CA ALA A 110 8.08 -11.48 10.61
C ALA A 110 7.90 -12.86 11.24
N VAL A 111 7.05 -13.71 10.65
CA VAL A 111 6.81 -15.07 11.13
C VAL A 111 8.03 -15.98 10.90
N ASP A 112 8.67 -15.91 9.73
CA ASP A 112 9.87 -16.71 9.42
C ASP A 112 11.06 -16.38 10.34
N ASN A 113 11.18 -15.12 10.77
CA ASN A 113 12.28 -14.64 11.61
C ASN A 113 11.90 -14.54 13.10
N ASP A 114 10.73 -15.04 13.51
CA ASP A 114 10.21 -14.96 14.89
C ASP A 114 10.29 -13.54 15.48
N VAL A 115 9.89 -12.55 14.68
CA VAL A 115 9.93 -11.14 15.06
C VAL A 115 8.71 -10.80 15.90
N ASP A 116 8.94 -10.33 17.12
CA ASP A 116 7.88 -9.81 18.00
C ASP A 116 6.98 -8.80 17.26
N VAL A 117 5.68 -9.05 17.28
CA VAL A 117 4.65 -8.20 16.68
C VAL A 117 4.77 -6.74 17.14
N LYS A 118 5.20 -6.49 18.38
CA LYS A 118 5.43 -5.13 18.88
C LYS A 118 6.53 -4.42 18.11
N LYS A 119 7.61 -5.11 17.75
CA LYS A 119 8.67 -4.50 16.92
C LYS A 119 8.14 -4.14 15.55
N VAL A 120 7.33 -5.02 14.95
CA VAL A 120 6.72 -4.78 13.65
C VAL A 120 5.73 -3.62 13.72
N SER A 121 4.91 -3.56 14.78
CA SER A 121 3.93 -2.49 15.00
C SER A 121 4.57 -1.14 15.30
N HIS A 122 5.78 -1.11 15.86
CA HIS A 122 6.48 0.14 16.14
C HIS A 122 7.41 0.60 15.01
N SER A 123 7.46 -0.11 13.88
CA SER A 123 8.40 0.21 12.79
C SER A 123 7.78 0.13 11.41
N ILE A 124 7.36 -1.06 10.98
CA ILE A 124 7.01 -1.33 9.58
C ILE A 124 5.51 -1.21 9.34
N LEU A 125 4.70 -1.69 10.28
CA LEU A 125 3.23 -1.68 10.18
C LEU A 125 2.64 -0.97 11.40
N PRO A 126 2.69 0.36 11.44
CA PRO A 126 2.21 1.11 12.58
C PRO A 126 0.77 0.77 12.95
N GLU A 127 0.52 0.47 14.23
CA GLU A 127 -0.77 -0.01 14.76
C GLU A 127 -1.87 1.06 14.75
N GLU A 128 -1.48 2.33 14.67
CA GLU A 128 -2.37 3.49 14.53
C GLU A 128 -3.10 3.48 13.17
N SER A 129 -2.61 2.72 12.20
CA SER A 129 -3.30 2.50 10.93
C SER A 129 -4.24 1.31 11.02
N GLU A 130 -5.55 1.56 10.88
CA GLU A 130 -6.58 0.52 10.83
C GLU A 130 -6.33 -0.52 9.72
N ILE A 131 -5.64 -0.11 8.64
CA ILE A 131 -5.28 -0.99 7.52
C ILE A 131 -4.26 -2.05 7.95
N ASN A 132 -3.41 -1.74 8.94
CA ASN A 132 -2.34 -2.61 9.42
C ASN A 132 -2.82 -3.63 10.46
N ILE A 133 -3.89 -3.33 11.21
CA ILE A 133 -4.41 -4.19 12.29
C ILE A 133 -4.63 -5.65 11.86
N PRO A 134 -5.26 -5.95 10.70
CA PRO A 134 -5.44 -7.35 10.28
C PRO A 134 -4.11 -8.06 10.01
N TRP A 135 -3.10 -7.35 9.52
CA TRP A 135 -1.78 -7.91 9.23
C TRP A 135 -0.99 -8.17 10.51
N LEU A 136 -1.06 -7.27 11.50
CA LEU A 136 -0.45 -7.45 12.81
C LEU A 136 -1.04 -8.67 13.54
N LYS A 137 -2.37 -8.86 13.47
CA LYS A 137 -3.03 -10.06 14.02
C LYS A 137 -2.55 -11.34 13.36
N MET A 138 -2.33 -11.34 12.04
CA MET A 138 -1.78 -12.51 11.35
C MET A 138 -0.40 -12.89 11.88
N ILE A 139 0.44 -11.91 12.25
CA ILE A 139 1.76 -12.17 12.86
C ILE A 139 1.59 -12.78 14.25
N GLU A 140 0.71 -12.22 15.07
CA GLU A 140 0.47 -12.69 16.45
C GLU A 140 -0.13 -14.10 16.52
N GLU A 141 -1.01 -14.44 15.58
CA GLU A 141 -1.74 -15.72 15.55
C GLU A 141 -1.02 -16.83 14.76
N SER A 142 0.13 -16.55 14.14
CA SER A 142 0.85 -17.52 13.29
C SER A 142 2.17 -17.95 13.91
N ASN A 143 2.38 -19.26 14.05
CA ASN A 143 3.67 -19.80 14.50
C ASN A 143 4.55 -20.24 13.32
N THR A 144 3.93 -20.51 12.17
CA THR A 144 4.63 -20.94 10.95
C THR A 144 4.18 -20.09 9.76
N ILE A 145 5.04 -20.03 8.73
CA ILE A 145 4.66 -19.42 7.44
C ILE A 145 3.34 -20.02 6.93
N ARG A 146 3.12 -21.32 7.15
CA ARG A 146 1.92 -21.99 6.70
C ARG A 146 0.66 -21.44 7.36
N ASP A 147 0.69 -21.22 8.67
CA ASP A 147 -0.42 -20.62 9.41
C ASP A 147 -0.77 -19.24 8.83
N ALA A 148 0.24 -18.40 8.60
CA ALA A 148 0.04 -17.07 8.01
C ALA A 148 -0.58 -17.15 6.60
N VAL A 149 -0.11 -18.09 5.78
CA VAL A 149 -0.65 -18.34 4.43
C VAL A 149 -2.11 -18.81 4.49
N GLU A 150 -2.48 -19.65 5.45
CA GLU A 150 -3.86 -20.11 5.64
C GLU A 150 -4.82 -18.98 6.05
N GLN A 151 -4.34 -18.01 6.84
CA GLN A 151 -5.09 -16.79 7.16
C GLN A 151 -5.30 -15.91 5.92
N MET A 152 -4.32 -15.89 5.00
CA MET A 152 -4.38 -15.14 3.74
C MET A 152 -5.18 -15.84 2.62
N ARG A 153 -5.74 -17.04 2.84
CA ARG A 153 -6.40 -17.85 1.79
C ARG A 153 -7.53 -17.15 1.03
N ARG A 154 -8.21 -16.19 1.68
CA ARG A 154 -9.33 -15.43 1.10
C ARG A 154 -8.88 -14.21 0.29
N LEU A 155 -7.61 -13.84 0.37
CA LEU A 155 -7.03 -12.74 -0.39
C LEU A 155 -6.81 -13.17 -1.85
N SER A 156 -6.66 -12.18 -2.74
CA SER A 156 -6.53 -12.41 -4.19
C SER A 156 -5.38 -13.36 -4.55
N PHE A 157 -4.28 -13.28 -3.80
CA PHE A 157 -3.08 -14.12 -3.98
C PHE A 157 -3.07 -15.38 -3.10
N GLY A 158 -4.08 -15.62 -2.25
CA GLY A 158 -4.09 -16.71 -1.29
C GLY A 158 -3.92 -18.10 -1.95
N LYS A 159 -4.54 -18.31 -3.11
CA LYS A 159 -4.38 -19.55 -3.89
C LYS A 159 -2.95 -19.76 -4.39
N ALA A 160 -2.24 -18.69 -4.73
CA ALA A 160 -0.85 -18.78 -5.19
C ALA A 160 0.09 -19.15 -4.04
N LEU A 161 -0.14 -18.60 -2.85
CA LEU A 161 0.61 -18.96 -1.65
C LEU A 161 0.35 -20.42 -1.23
N MET A 162 -0.91 -20.86 -1.24
CA MET A 162 -1.28 -22.23 -0.86
C MET A 162 -0.67 -23.31 -1.75
N ALA A 163 -0.32 -22.95 -2.99
CA ALA A 163 0.31 -23.86 -3.95
C ALA A 163 1.82 -24.04 -3.74
N VAL A 164 2.45 -23.21 -2.89
CA VAL A 164 3.86 -23.37 -2.50
C VAL A 164 3.96 -24.49 -1.47
N GLY A 165 4.94 -25.38 -1.63
CA GLY A 165 5.20 -26.45 -0.67
C GLY A 165 5.68 -25.90 0.68
N GLU A 166 5.32 -26.57 1.77
CA GLU A 166 5.64 -26.14 3.14
C GLU A 166 7.16 -26.05 3.38
N GLU A 167 7.95 -26.91 2.74
CA GLU A 167 9.41 -26.98 2.90
C GLU A 167 10.20 -26.08 1.92
N GLU A 168 9.52 -25.33 1.06
CA GLU A 168 10.18 -24.56 0.00
C GLU A 168 10.84 -23.24 0.47
N GLY A 169 10.60 -22.86 1.74
CA GLY A 169 11.22 -21.71 2.40
C GLY A 169 10.64 -20.34 1.99
N LEU A 170 10.93 -19.29 2.77
CA LEU A 170 10.36 -17.94 2.61
C LEU A 170 10.49 -17.38 1.19
N GLN A 171 11.65 -17.54 0.55
CA GLN A 171 11.93 -17.00 -0.78
C GLN A 171 10.90 -17.46 -1.82
N LYS A 172 10.42 -18.70 -1.73
CA LYS A 172 9.46 -19.27 -2.68
C LYS A 172 8.06 -18.69 -2.50
N TYR A 173 7.68 -18.37 -1.26
CA TYR A 173 6.45 -17.64 -0.99
C TYR A 173 6.52 -16.19 -1.51
N GLU A 174 7.65 -15.50 -1.34
CA GLU A 174 7.84 -14.17 -1.89
C GLU A 174 7.81 -14.14 -3.42
N ASP A 175 8.47 -15.12 -4.05
CA ASP A 175 8.42 -15.30 -5.51
C ASP A 175 6.99 -15.58 -6.00
N ALA A 176 6.21 -16.36 -5.25
CA ALA A 176 4.81 -16.64 -5.58
C ALA A 176 3.97 -15.36 -5.52
N LEU A 177 4.19 -14.50 -4.52
CA LEU A 177 3.54 -13.19 -4.41
C LEU A 177 3.90 -12.29 -5.59
N ASP A 178 5.19 -12.18 -5.92
CA ASP A 178 5.64 -11.31 -7.01
C ASP A 178 5.12 -11.79 -8.36
N ARG A 179 5.24 -13.09 -8.65
CA ARG A 179 4.71 -13.68 -9.88
C ARG A 179 3.20 -13.45 -9.99
N HIS A 180 2.46 -13.61 -8.90
CA HIS A 180 1.02 -13.37 -8.89
C HIS A 180 0.70 -11.89 -9.14
N TYR A 181 1.40 -10.97 -8.45
CA TYR A 181 1.23 -9.52 -8.64
C TYR A 181 1.49 -9.11 -10.09
N PHE A 182 2.62 -9.52 -10.68
CA PHE A 182 2.96 -9.17 -12.05
C PHE A 182 2.01 -9.82 -13.06
N LYS A 183 1.64 -11.09 -12.87
CA LYS A 183 0.68 -11.77 -13.74
C LYS A 183 -0.68 -11.07 -13.72
N ASN A 184 -1.19 -10.73 -12.54
CA ASN A 184 -2.48 -10.05 -12.40
C ASN A 184 -2.43 -8.65 -13.01
N SER A 185 -1.39 -7.87 -12.67
CA SER A 185 -1.18 -6.52 -13.19
C SER A 185 -1.07 -6.51 -14.72
N LEU A 186 -0.26 -7.40 -15.30
CA LEU A 186 -0.10 -7.52 -16.75
C LEU A 186 -1.37 -7.99 -17.44
N GLY A 187 -2.11 -8.94 -16.85
CA GLY A 187 -3.38 -9.42 -17.39
C GLY A 187 -4.43 -8.31 -17.48
N MET A 188 -4.53 -7.46 -16.46
CA MET A 188 -5.41 -6.29 -16.47
C MET A 188 -4.97 -5.24 -17.51
N LEU A 189 -3.67 -5.10 -17.72
CA LEU A 189 -3.05 -4.19 -18.70
C LEU A 189 -3.01 -4.75 -20.15
N GLN A 190 -3.55 -5.92 -20.44
CA GLN A 190 -3.62 -6.46 -21.81
C GLN A 190 -4.87 -6.00 -22.58
N SER A 191 -5.87 -5.41 -21.92
CA SER A 191 -6.96 -4.76 -22.62
C SER A 191 -6.42 -3.48 -23.29
N GLY A 192 -6.38 -3.43 -24.63
CA GLY A 192 -5.62 -2.43 -25.42
C GLY A 192 -6.11 -0.96 -25.37
N SER A 193 -6.73 -0.50 -24.28
CA SER A 193 -7.20 0.88 -24.16
C SER A 193 -6.03 1.88 -24.03
N PRO A 194 -6.20 3.15 -24.47
CA PRO A 194 -5.19 4.20 -24.33
C PRO A 194 -4.71 4.41 -22.89
N ASP A 195 -5.64 4.33 -21.93
CA ASP A 195 -5.40 4.51 -20.49
C ASP A 195 -4.40 3.47 -19.94
N ILE A 196 -4.48 2.25 -20.44
CA ILE A 196 -3.61 1.13 -20.06
C ILE A 196 -2.19 1.29 -20.61
N ARG A 197 -2.04 1.97 -21.75
CA ARG A 197 -0.74 2.27 -22.36
C ARG A 197 0.07 3.28 -21.53
N ILE A 198 -0.62 4.19 -20.84
CA ILE A 198 -0.01 5.14 -19.90
C ILE A 198 0.43 4.42 -18.63
N LEU A 199 -0.42 3.55 -18.08
CA LEU A 199 -0.11 2.77 -16.88
C LEU A 199 1.08 1.83 -17.06
N LYS A 200 1.20 1.17 -18.22
CA LYS A 200 2.39 0.35 -18.54
C LYS A 200 3.71 1.13 -18.41
N LYS A 201 3.72 2.44 -18.62
CA LYS A 201 4.92 3.27 -18.48
C LYS A 201 5.19 3.73 -17.05
N SER A 202 4.16 3.82 -16.21
CA SER A 202 4.28 4.30 -14.82
C SER A 202 4.41 3.18 -13.78
N SER A 203 3.91 1.98 -14.07
CA SER A 203 3.90 0.83 -13.14
C SER A 203 5.16 -0.04 -13.19
N LEU A 204 6.12 0.29 -14.07
CA LEU A 204 7.40 -0.42 -14.26
C LEU A 204 8.60 0.35 -13.64
N LEU A 205 8.34 1.31 -12.76
CA LEU A 205 9.32 1.99 -11.89
C LEU A 205 8.95 1.72 -10.42
#